data_AF-A0A542KK45-F1
#
_entry.id   AF-A0A542KK45-F1
#
_cell.length_a   1.000
_cell.length_b   1.000
_cell.length_c   1.000
_cell.angle_alpha   90.00
_cell.angle_beta   90.00
_cell.angle_gamma   90.00
#
_symmetry.space_group_name_H-M   'P 1'
#
loop_
_entity.id
_entity.type
_entity.pdbx_description
1 polymer ?
#
loop_
_entity_poly.entity_id
_entity_poly.type
_entity_poly.pdbx_seq_one_letter_code
_entity_poly.pdbx_strand_id
1 'polypeptide(L)'
;MTNEFELADSSRANLIYTKEQLLAGLEEGMVDSPHAIYPGTDEQDYYRGLVTEAAPGTVQQTAVSKGEVVQEAASTFGEEEPASEKVIGR
;
A
#
# COMPACT_ATOMS: atom_id res chain seq x y z
N MET A 1 -4.91 8.67 14.11
CA MET A 1 -5.03 10.11 14.39
C MET A 1 -4.58 10.35 15.81
N THR A 2 -3.75 11.37 16.05
CA THR A 2 -3.32 11.75 17.41
C THR A 2 -4.44 12.53 18.11
N ASN A 3 -4.32 12.68 19.43
CA ASN A 3 -5.24 13.50 20.23
C ASN A 3 -4.70 14.92 20.47
N GLU A 4 -3.70 15.37 19.71
CA GLU A 4 -3.16 16.73 19.84
C GLU A 4 -4.05 17.72 19.09
N PHE A 5 -4.51 18.76 19.78
CA PHE A 5 -5.44 19.76 19.24
C PHE A 5 -4.86 21.19 19.25
N GLU A 6 -3.68 21.40 19.85
CA GLU A 6 -3.00 22.70 19.93
C GLU A 6 -1.96 22.88 18.81
N LEU A 7 -2.39 22.73 17.56
CA LEU A 7 -1.51 22.76 16.38
C LEU A 7 -1.46 24.13 15.68
N ALA A 8 -1.94 25.20 16.32
CA ALA A 8 -1.99 26.53 15.71
C ALA A 8 -0.58 27.13 15.55
N ASP A 9 -0.30 27.70 14.38
CA ASP A 9 1.00 28.33 14.08
C ASP A 9 0.82 29.67 13.36
N SER A 10 1.90 30.46 13.37
CA SER A 10 2.07 31.79 12.78
C SER A 10 2.05 31.84 11.25
N SER A 11 2.22 30.70 10.57
CA SER A 11 2.18 30.64 9.10
C SER A 11 1.51 29.38 8.59
N ARG A 12 0.84 29.48 7.43
CA ARG A 12 0.23 28.33 6.75
C ARG A 12 1.28 27.28 6.36
N ALA A 13 2.49 27.69 6.02
CA ALA A 13 3.54 26.76 5.60
C ALA A 13 3.89 25.75 6.71
N ASN A 14 3.86 26.19 7.97
CA ASN A 14 4.13 25.34 9.13
C ASN A 14 3.05 24.27 9.37
N LEU A 15 1.85 24.48 8.83
CA LEU A 15 0.72 23.54 8.93
C LEU A 15 0.66 22.53 7.77
N ILE A 16 1.63 22.58 6.85
CA ILE A 16 1.75 21.62 5.75
C ILE A 16 2.78 20.58 6.15
N TYR A 17 2.30 19.41 6.58
CA TYR A 17 3.17 18.31 7.00
C TYR A 17 3.66 17.47 5.83
N THR A 18 4.91 17.02 5.91
CA THR A 18 5.49 16.07 4.97
C THR A 18 5.13 14.62 5.33
N LYS A 19 5.40 13.68 4.42
CA LYS A 19 5.17 12.24 4.65
C LYS A 19 5.85 11.78 5.94
N GLU A 20 7.10 12.19 6.13
CA GLU A 20 7.96 11.80 7.26
C GLU A 20 7.49 12.38 8.59
N GLN A 21 6.77 13.50 8.57
CA GLN A 21 6.19 14.11 9.78
C GLN A 21 4.91 13.42 10.21
N LEU A 22 4.21 12.73 9.30
CA LEU A 22 2.92 12.10 9.56
C LEU A 22 3.00 10.59 9.79
N LEU A 23 3.94 9.91 9.14
CA LEU A 23 4.06 8.47 9.20
C LEU A 23 5.05 8.04 10.27
N ALA A 24 4.72 6.96 10.97
CA ALA A 24 5.69 6.26 11.79
C ALA A 24 6.82 5.69 10.92
N GLY A 25 8.01 5.60 11.49
CA GLY A 25 9.11 4.90 10.86
C GLY A 25 8.80 3.41 10.66
N LEU A 26 9.49 2.78 9.71
CA LEU A 26 9.38 1.34 9.49
C LEU A 26 10.04 0.57 10.63
N GLU A 27 9.39 -0.51 11.05
CA GLU A 27 9.97 -1.48 11.98
C GLU A 27 10.90 -2.46 11.25
N GLU A 28 11.68 -3.23 12.02
CA GLU A 28 12.55 -4.26 11.45
C GLU A 28 11.72 -5.30 10.68
N GLY A 29 12.15 -5.60 9.45
CA GLY A 29 11.46 -6.53 8.55
C GLY A 29 10.37 -5.89 7.67
N MET A 30 9.98 -4.64 7.92
CA MET A 30 9.06 -3.92 7.04
C MET A 30 9.78 -3.32 5.82
N VAL A 31 9.08 -3.20 4.70
CA VAL A 31 9.58 -2.64 3.43
C VAL A 31 8.66 -1.50 2.99
N ASP A 32 9.20 -0.32 2.62
CA ASP A 32 8.39 0.80 2.14
C ASP A 32 7.76 0.48 0.77
N SER A 33 6.68 1.17 0.43
CA SER A 33 6.10 1.11 -0.91
C SER A 33 6.99 1.82 -1.95
N PRO A 34 6.95 1.42 -3.23
CA PRO A 34 6.21 0.27 -3.78
C PRO A 34 6.93 -1.06 -3.55
N HIS A 35 6.18 -2.15 -3.39
CA HIS A 35 6.69 -3.52 -3.36
C HIS A 35 5.67 -4.49 -3.97
N ALA A 36 6.09 -5.72 -4.29
CA ALA A 36 5.20 -6.74 -4.83
C ALA A 36 4.14 -7.19 -3.80
N ILE A 37 3.03 -7.72 -4.30
CA ILE A 37 2.04 -8.42 -3.48
C ILE A 37 2.66 -9.68 -2.86
N TYR A 38 2.16 -10.10 -1.70
CA TYR A 38 2.60 -11.32 -1.05
C TYR A 38 2.40 -12.52 -2.03
N PRO A 39 3.40 -13.41 -2.20
CA PRO A 39 3.29 -14.50 -3.16
C PRO A 39 2.12 -15.44 -2.87
N GLY A 40 1.29 -15.69 -3.89
CA GLY A 40 0.16 -16.62 -3.81
C GLY A 40 -1.10 -16.05 -3.17
N THR A 41 -1.16 -14.73 -2.95
CA THR A 41 -2.36 -14.01 -2.50
C THR A 41 -2.90 -13.10 -3.59
N ASP A 42 -4.17 -12.71 -3.46
CA ASP A 42 -4.81 -11.67 -4.29
C ASP A 42 -5.17 -10.43 -3.47
N GLU A 43 -5.84 -9.44 -4.07
CA GLU A 43 -6.28 -8.24 -3.37
C GLU A 43 -7.34 -8.51 -2.29
N GLN A 44 -8.17 -9.56 -2.45
CA GLN A 44 -9.19 -9.93 -1.47
C GLN A 44 -8.55 -10.37 -0.15
N ASP A 45 -7.43 -11.08 -0.21
CA ASP A 45 -6.69 -11.53 0.96
C ASP A 45 -6.19 -10.34 1.81
N TYR A 46 -5.79 -9.23 1.18
CA TYR A 46 -5.40 -8.00 1.88
C TYR A 46 -6.60 -7.32 2.53
N TYR A 47 -7.74 -7.22 1.84
CA TYR A 47 -8.95 -6.65 2.42
C TYR A 47 -9.53 -7.50 3.57
N ARG A 48 -9.26 -8.81 3.57
CA ARG A 48 -9.58 -9.73 4.67
C ARG A 48 -8.56 -9.73 5.79
N GLY A 49 -7.41 -9.06 5.62
CA GLY A 49 -6.33 -9.00 6.60
C GLY A 49 -5.58 -10.32 6.77
N LEU A 50 -5.55 -11.19 5.75
CA LEU A 50 -4.84 -12.47 5.79
C LEU A 50 -3.32 -12.31 5.62
N VAL A 51 -2.88 -11.17 5.05
CA VAL A 51 -1.46 -10.79 4.95
C VAL A 51 -1.13 -9.80 6.06
N THR A 52 -0.22 -10.17 6.95
CA THR A 52 0.13 -9.37 8.14
C THR A 52 1.54 -8.79 8.11
N GLU A 53 2.39 -9.27 7.20
CA GLU A 53 3.78 -8.83 7.05
C GLU A 53 4.25 -8.95 5.59
N ALA A 54 5.39 -8.34 5.28
CA ALA A 54 6.00 -8.48 3.97
C ALA A 54 6.52 -9.91 3.76
N ALA A 55 6.47 -10.40 2.52
CA ALA A 55 7.00 -11.72 2.21
C ALA A 55 8.52 -11.77 2.43
N PRO A 56 9.09 -12.91 2.86
CA PRO A 56 10.54 -13.05 2.99
C PRO A 56 11.27 -12.69 1.68
N GLY A 57 12.25 -11.79 1.78
CA GLY A 57 13.00 -11.32 0.61
C GLY A 57 12.31 -10.23 -0.22
N THR A 58 11.19 -9.66 0.27
CA THR A 58 10.57 -8.48 -0.37
C THR A 58 11.57 -7.33 -0.40
N VAL A 59 11.62 -6.64 -1.55
CA VAL A 59 12.45 -5.45 -1.76
C VAL A 59 11.60 -4.30 -2.28
N GLN A 60 12.02 -3.07 -2.00
CA GLN A 60 11.37 -1.89 -2.56
C GLN A 60 11.60 -1.85 -4.07
N GLN A 61 10.52 -1.69 -4.81
CA GLN A 61 10.50 -1.58 -6.25
C GLN A 61 10.70 -0.13 -6.71
N THR A 62 10.87 0.05 -8.01
CA THR A 62 11.39 1.30 -8.59
C THR A 62 10.37 2.43 -8.74
N ALA A 63 9.08 2.31 -8.51
CA ALA A 63 8.08 3.29 -8.91
C ALA A 63 8.01 3.56 -10.44
N VAL A 64 6.79 3.54 -10.95
CA VAL A 64 6.48 3.70 -12.39
C VAL A 64 7.04 5.01 -12.96
N SER A 65 7.01 6.10 -12.18
CA SER A 65 7.56 7.39 -12.59
C SER A 65 9.07 7.37 -12.85
N LYS A 66 9.79 6.34 -12.36
CA LYS A 66 11.22 6.14 -12.55
C LYS A 66 11.54 4.98 -13.51
N GLY A 67 10.55 4.54 -14.30
CA GLY A 67 10.75 3.55 -15.36
C GLY A 67 10.47 2.10 -14.97
N GLU A 68 9.72 1.87 -13.88
CA GLU A 68 9.26 0.52 -13.54
C GLU A 68 8.22 -0.01 -14.54
N VAL A 69 8.33 -1.31 -14.85
CA VAL A 69 7.37 -2.04 -15.68
C VAL A 69 6.28 -2.63 -14.79
N VAL A 70 5.02 -2.43 -15.19
CA VAL A 70 3.83 -2.84 -14.43
C VAL A 70 3.84 -4.36 -14.14
N GLN A 71 3.53 -4.73 -12.90
CA GLN A 71 3.45 -6.13 -12.48
C GLN A 71 2.32 -6.88 -13.21
N GLU A 72 2.51 -8.18 -13.45
CA GLU A 72 1.58 -9.03 -14.19
C GLU A 72 0.17 -9.08 -13.56
N ALA A 73 0.06 -9.04 -12.23
CA ALA A 73 -1.24 -8.96 -11.52
C ALA A 73 -2.03 -7.68 -11.86
N ALA A 74 -1.36 -6.57 -12.20
CA ALA A 74 -2.01 -5.33 -12.61
C ALA A 74 -2.42 -5.32 -14.09
N SER A 75 -2.11 -6.39 -14.85
CA SER A 75 -2.50 -6.51 -16.26
C SER A 75 -3.87 -7.17 -16.48
N THR A 76 -4.47 -7.75 -15.43
CA THR A 76 -5.74 -8.47 -15.51
C THR A 76 -6.97 -7.57 -15.28
N PHE A 77 -6.86 -6.24 -15.38
CA PHE A 77 -7.99 -5.33 -15.17
C PHE A 77 -9.08 -5.53 -16.24
N GLY A 78 -10.26 -6.07 -15.90
CA GLY A 78 -11.35 -6.33 -16.87
C GLY A 78 -12.22 -7.55 -16.54
N GLU A 79 -12.95 -8.08 -17.54
CA GLU A 79 -13.82 -9.27 -17.38
C GLU A 79 -13.08 -10.56 -16.98
N GLU A 80 -11.75 -10.55 -17.08
CA GLU A 80 -10.87 -11.64 -16.65
C GLU A 80 -10.36 -11.45 -15.21
N GLU A 81 -10.72 -10.35 -14.51
CA GLU A 81 -10.38 -10.22 -13.09
C GLU A 81 -11.13 -11.28 -12.26
N PRO A 82 -10.46 -11.97 -11.32
CA PRO A 82 -11.11 -12.95 -10.45
C PRO A 82 -12.23 -12.31 -9.60
N ALA A 83 -12.12 -11.02 -9.28
CA ALA A 83 -13.14 -10.26 -8.56
C ALA A 83 -14.38 -9.91 -9.40
N SER A 84 -14.31 -10.05 -10.73
CA SER A 84 -15.42 -9.77 -11.66
C SER A 84 -16.33 -10.98 -11.87
N GLU A 85 -15.97 -12.16 -11.35
CA GLU A 85 -16.82 -13.35 -11.39
C GLU A 85 -18.11 -13.15 -10.57
N LYS A 86 -19.24 -13.46 -11.22
CA LYS A 86 -20.57 -13.30 -10.62
C LYS A 86 -20.75 -14.32 -9.50
N VAL A 87 -20.71 -13.87 -8.24
CA VAL A 87 -21.00 -14.72 -7.07
C VAL A 87 -22.49 -15.11 -7.07
N ILE A 88 -22.79 -16.31 -7.54
CA ILE A 88 -24.14 -16.89 -7.47
C ILE A 88 -24.26 -17.60 -6.12
N GLY A 89 -24.86 -16.91 -5.15
CA GLY A 89 -25.15 -17.46 -3.83
C GLY A 89 -26.06 -18.70 -3.91
N ARG A 90 -25.75 -19.70 -3.08
CA ARG A 90 -26.57 -20.91 -2.89
C ARG A 90 -27.57 -20.71 -1.76
#